data_AF-A0A7Y5JJK7-F1
#
_entry.id   AF-A0A7Y5JJK7-F1
#
_cell.length_a   1.000
_cell.length_b   1.000
_cell.length_c   1.000
_cell.angle_alpha   90.00
_cell.angle_beta   90.00
_cell.angle_gamma   90.00
#
_symmetry.space_group_name_H-M   'P 1'
#
loop_
_entity.id
_entity.type
_entity.pdbx_description
1 polymer ?
#
loop_
_entity_poly.entity_id
_entity_poly.type
_entity_poly.pdbx_seq_one_letter_code
_entity_poly.pdbx_strand_id
1 'polypeptide(L)'
;MTQASSSDRFEGAEPAIKPLPKVGQELGKFIIERELPRGGQARVFRAWQIDLSRPVALKILPPSFATDDDALSRFRREVENVARVSHPNIVRIFEAGEIA
;
A
#
# COMPACT_ATOMS: atom_id res chain seq x y z
N MET A 1 2.71 -46.88 31.95
CA MET A 1 2.66 -45.42 32.15
C MET A 1 3.68 -44.81 31.19
N THR A 2 3.23 -44.42 30.00
CA THR A 2 4.12 -43.95 28.92
C THR A 2 3.74 -42.51 28.56
N GLN A 3 4.68 -41.62 28.86
CA GLN A 3 4.93 -40.25 28.41
C GLN A 3 3.83 -39.50 27.63
N ALA A 4 3.48 -38.34 28.19
CA ALA A 4 3.02 -37.18 27.45
C ALA A 4 4.11 -36.73 26.47
N SER A 5 3.77 -36.59 25.18
CA SER A 5 4.55 -35.80 24.23
C SER A 5 3.63 -34.71 23.71
N SER A 6 3.88 -33.53 24.27
CA SER A 6 3.38 -32.24 23.83
C SER A 6 3.60 -32.06 22.33
N SER A 7 2.52 -31.96 21.60
CA SER A 7 2.50 -31.57 20.19
C SER A 7 1.93 -30.16 20.07
N ASP A 8 2.60 -29.19 20.68
CA ASP A 8 2.46 -27.78 20.27
C ASP A 8 3.38 -27.58 19.07
N ARG A 9 2.90 -28.01 17.89
CA ARG A 9 3.53 -27.64 16.63
C ARG A 9 3.01 -26.27 16.23
N PHE A 10 3.87 -25.28 16.42
CA PHE A 10 3.92 -23.97 15.78
C PHE A 10 2.85 -23.78 14.69
N GLU A 11 1.76 -23.13 15.08
CA GLU A 11 0.81 -22.51 14.17
C GLU A 11 1.52 -21.31 13.55
N GLY A 12 2.18 -21.56 12.42
CA GLY A 12 2.82 -20.53 11.63
C GLY A 12 1.73 -19.58 11.15
N ALA A 13 1.70 -18.37 11.70
CA ALA A 13 0.81 -17.31 11.24
C ALA A 13 1.02 -17.13 9.72
N GLU A 14 0.01 -17.50 8.92
CA GLU A 14 -0.04 -17.08 7.52
C GLU A 14 0.18 -15.57 7.50
N PRO A 15 1.04 -15.02 6.62
CA PRO A 15 1.22 -13.59 6.54
C PRO A 15 -0.14 -12.99 6.25
N ALA A 16 -0.70 -12.26 7.22
CA ALA A 16 -2.01 -11.67 7.10
C ALA A 16 -1.99 -10.71 5.92
N ILE A 17 -2.52 -11.16 4.78
CA ILE A 17 -2.65 -10.40 3.55
C ILE A 17 -3.58 -9.22 3.87
N LYS A 18 -3.01 -8.04 4.16
CA LYS A 18 -3.82 -6.87 4.51
C LYS A 18 -4.65 -6.44 3.30
N PRO A 19 -5.98 -6.49 3.33
CA PRO A 19 -6.78 -6.16 2.16
C PRO A 19 -6.55 -4.72 1.70
N LEU A 20 -6.74 -4.47 0.41
CA LEU A 20 -6.78 -3.12 -0.13
C LEU A 20 -7.83 -2.29 0.62
N PRO A 21 -7.58 -0.98 0.79
CA PRO A 21 -8.47 -0.15 1.58
C PRO A 21 -9.82 0.04 0.88
N LYS A 22 -10.88 0.11 1.67
CA LYS A 22 -12.27 0.26 1.18
C LYS A 22 -12.65 1.73 1.07
N VAL A 23 -13.66 2.03 0.24
CA VAL A 23 -14.27 3.36 0.23
C VAL A 23 -14.83 3.69 1.62
N GLY A 24 -14.58 4.92 2.08
CA GLY A 24 -14.92 5.40 3.43
C GLY A 24 -13.91 5.02 4.51
N GLN A 25 -12.92 4.18 4.20
CA GLN A 25 -11.90 3.80 5.17
C GLN A 25 -10.90 4.93 5.40
N GLU A 26 -10.55 5.16 6.66
CA GLU A 26 -9.41 5.98 7.04
C GLU A 26 -8.12 5.16 6.95
N LEU A 27 -7.13 5.74 6.29
CA LEU A 27 -5.81 5.17 6.08
C LEU A 27 -4.78 6.20 6.51
N GLY A 28 -4.39 6.15 7.78
CA GLY A 28 -3.59 7.20 8.40
C GLY A 28 -4.31 8.55 8.34
N LYS A 29 -3.76 9.50 7.58
CA LYS A 29 -4.32 10.85 7.40
C LYS A 29 -5.22 11.01 6.16
N PHE A 30 -5.60 9.90 5.53
CA PHE A 30 -6.34 9.90 4.28
C PHE A 30 -7.68 9.18 4.43
N ILE A 31 -8.74 9.72 3.84
CA ILE A 31 -10.04 9.05 3.72
C ILE A 31 -10.21 8.59 2.27
N ILE A 32 -10.41 7.30 2.04
CA ILE A 32 -10.61 6.77 0.68
C ILE A 32 -11.99 7.18 0.17
N GLU A 33 -12.04 7.93 -0.93
CA GLU A 33 -13.32 8.37 -1.53
C GLU A 33 -13.79 7.41 -2.62
N ARG A 34 -12.88 6.93 -3.47
CA ARG A 34 -13.18 5.95 -4.54
C ARG A 34 -11.92 5.41 -5.18
N GLU A 35 -12.02 4.22 -5.77
CA GLU A 35 -11.00 3.71 -6.70
C GLU A 35 -11.03 4.48 -8.03
N LEU A 36 -9.86 4.71 -8.61
CA LEU A 36 -9.68 5.29 -9.94
C LEU A 36 -9.34 4.17 -10.94
N PRO A 37 -10.01 4.11 -12.11
CA PRO A 37 -9.70 3.12 -13.13
C PRO A 37 -8.25 3.26 -13.61
N ARG A 38 -7.48 2.16 -13.60
CA ARG A 38 -6.13 2.11 -14.17
C ARG A 38 -5.75 0.72 -14.69
N GLY A 39 -4.80 0.70 -15.62
CA GLY A 39 -4.02 -0.49 -15.98
C GLY A 39 -2.68 -0.52 -15.23
N GLY A 40 -2.26 -1.70 -14.77
CA GLY A 40 -0.98 -1.92 -14.09
C GLY A 40 -1.09 -2.76 -12.82
N GLN A 41 0.02 -2.87 -12.07
CA GLN A 41 0.13 -3.72 -10.87
C GLN A 41 -0.41 -3.05 -9.60
N ALA A 42 -0.40 -1.71 -9.54
CA ALA A 42 -0.89 -0.94 -8.39
C ALA A 42 -2.35 -0.51 -8.56
N ARG A 43 -3.04 -0.29 -7.44
CA ARG A 43 -4.37 0.35 -7.39
C ARG A 43 -4.21 1.82 -7.07
N VAL A 44 -5.06 2.66 -7.66
CA VAL A 44 -5.05 4.09 -7.40
C VAL A 44 -6.39 4.51 -6.85
N PHE A 45 -6.37 5.22 -5.74
CA PHE A 45 -7.56 5.74 -5.08
C PHE A 45 -7.54 7.25 -5.11
N ARG A 46 -8.71 7.85 -5.30
CA ARG A 46 -8.94 9.23 -4.90
C ARG A 46 -9.20 9.22 -3.39
N ALA A 47 -8.50 10.07 -2.66
CA ALA A 47 -8.63 10.18 -1.22
C ALA A 47 -8.64 11.65 -0.78
N TRP A 48 -9.24 11.92 0.37
CA TRP A 48 -9.18 13.22 1.03
C TRP A 48 -8.06 13.20 2.08
N GLN A 49 -7.10 14.10 1.97
CA GLN A 49 -6.06 14.30 2.97
C GLN A 49 -6.58 15.26 4.05
N ILE A 50 -6.74 14.77 5.28
CA ILE A 50 -7.44 15.45 6.37
C ILE A 50 -6.69 16.70 6.84
N ASP A 51 -5.39 16.54 7.17
CA ASP A 51 -4.53 17.59 7.73
C ASP A 51 -4.38 18.81 6.80
N LEU A 52 -4.31 18.58 5.50
CA LEU A 52 -4.17 19.62 4.48
C LEU A 52 -5.46 19.96 3.75
N SER A 53 -6.59 19.34 4.13
CA SER A 53 -7.92 19.57 3.54
C SER A 53 -7.91 19.63 2.01
N ARG A 54 -7.36 18.60 1.36
CA ARG A 54 -7.21 18.56 -0.10
C ARG A 54 -7.43 17.16 -0.68
N PRO A 55 -7.88 17.04 -1.94
CA PRO A 55 -7.91 15.76 -2.63
C PRO A 55 -6.50 15.33 -3.06
N VAL A 56 -6.24 14.03 -2.95
CA VAL A 56 -4.99 13.38 -3.39
C VAL A 56 -5.28 12.08 -4.13
N ALA A 57 -4.30 11.62 -4.91
CA ALA A 57 -4.30 10.28 -5.48
C ALA A 57 -3.33 9.39 -4.68
N LEU A 58 -3.82 8.30 -4.11
CA LEU A 58 -3.01 7.30 -3.42
C LEU A 58 -2.77 6.12 -4.35
N LYS A 59 -1.51 5.86 -4.70
CA LYS A 59 -1.10 4.67 -5.44
C LYS A 59 -0.63 3.62 -4.45
N ILE A 60 -1.37 2.51 -4.34
CA ILE A 60 -1.14 1.44 -3.36
C ILE A 60 -0.80 0.16 -4.11
N LEU A 61 0.30 -0.48 -3.73
CA LEU A 61 0.66 -1.80 -4.23
C LEU A 61 -0.17 -2.86 -3.48
N PRO A 62 -0.97 -3.70 -4.17
CA PRO A 62 -1.72 -4.75 -3.50
C PRO A 62 -0.76 -5.73 -2.80
N PRO A 63 -1.18 -6.35 -1.68
CA PRO A 63 -0.32 -7.26 -0.92
C PRO A 63 0.19 -8.45 -1.73
N SER A 64 -0.60 -8.92 -2.71
CA SER A 64 -0.20 -10.00 -3.63
C SER A 64 1.05 -9.67 -4.44
N PHE A 65 1.35 -8.38 -4.61
CA PHE A 65 2.56 -7.88 -5.28
C PHE A 65 3.60 -7.35 -4.28
N ALA A 66 3.27 -7.27 -2.99
CA ALA A 66 4.21 -6.81 -1.97
C ALA A 66 5.30 -7.86 -1.66
N THR A 67 5.04 -9.13 -1.97
CA THR A 67 6.01 -10.24 -1.87
C THR A 67 6.78 -10.49 -3.16
N ASP A 68 6.49 -9.73 -4.22
CA ASP A 68 7.21 -9.79 -5.50
C ASP A 68 8.28 -8.68 -5.51
N ASP A 69 9.53 -9.09 -5.33
CA ASP A 69 10.68 -8.18 -5.27
C ASP A 69 10.81 -7.30 -6.54
N ASP A 70 10.43 -7.81 -7.71
CA ASP A 70 10.46 -7.06 -8.95
C ASP A 70 9.38 -5.98 -8.98
N ALA A 71 8.17 -6.30 -8.53
CA ALA A 71 7.07 -5.35 -8.42
C ALA A 71 7.40 -4.22 -7.42
N LEU A 72 7.97 -4.59 -6.27
CA LEU A 72 8.39 -3.65 -5.24
C LEU A 72 9.54 -2.75 -5.70
N SER A 73 10.54 -3.33 -6.38
CA SER A 73 11.66 -2.60 -6.98
C SER A 73 11.19 -1.58 -8.03
N ARG A 74 10.27 -2.00 -8.92
CA ARG A 74 9.66 -1.09 -9.92
C ARG A 74 8.89 0.04 -9.25
N PHE A 75 8.09 -0.26 -8.22
CA PHE A 75 7.34 0.75 -7.49
C PHE A 75 8.25 1.79 -6.82
N ARG A 76 9.32 1.33 -6.14
CA ARG A 76 10.32 2.21 -5.52
C ARG A 76 11.04 3.08 -6.57
N ARG A 77 11.45 2.49 -7.69
CA ARG A 77 12.12 3.21 -8.77
C ARG A 77 11.24 4.29 -9.40
N GLU A 78 9.95 4.02 -9.58
CA GLU A 78 9.00 5.03 -10.06
C GLU A 78 8.92 6.23 -9.11
N VAL A 79 8.83 5.97 -7.81
CA VAL A 79 8.81 7.01 -6.77
C VAL A 79 10.10 7.83 -6.83
N GLU A 80 11.27 7.19 -6.83
CA GLU A 80 12.57 7.88 -6.87
C GLU A 80 12.74 8.74 -8.12
N ASN A 81 12.33 8.22 -9.28
CA ASN A 81 12.45 8.95 -10.54
C ASN A 81 11.59 10.22 -10.54
N VAL A 82 10.34 10.12 -10.08
CA VAL A 82 9.42 11.26 -10.05
C VAL A 82 9.81 12.25 -8.94
N ALA A 83 10.26 11.76 -7.78
CA ALA A 83 10.66 12.61 -6.66
C ALA A 83 11.85 13.53 -6.98
N ARG A 84 12.70 13.17 -7.95
CA ARG A 84 13.84 13.99 -8.40
C ARG A 84 13.42 15.16 -9.30
N VAL A 85 12.17 15.22 -9.77
CA VAL A 85 11.74 16.23 -10.74
C VAL A 85 10.66 17.13 -10.15
N SER A 86 10.91 18.45 -10.17
CA SER A 86 9.92 19.47 -9.80
C SER A 86 9.62 20.33 -11.01
N HIS A 87 8.45 20.11 -11.62
CA HIS A 87 8.00 20.84 -12.81
C HIS A 87 6.47 20.95 -12.81
N PRO A 88 5.86 22.08 -13.26
CA PRO A 88 4.41 22.26 -13.26
C PRO A 88 3.63 21.19 -14.06
N ASN A 89 4.26 20.59 -15.06
CA ASN A 89 3.64 19.56 -15.92
C ASN A 89 3.94 18.12 -15.49
N ILE A 90 4.57 17.91 -14.33
CA ILE A 90 4.89 16.57 -13.81
C ILE A 90 4.16 16.38 -12.49
N VAL A 91 3.56 15.21 -12.31
CA VAL A 91 2.85 14.86 -11.09
C VAL A 91 3.81 14.91 -9.91
N ARG A 92 3.44 15.65 -8.86
CA ARG A 92 4.23 15.75 -7.64
C ARG A 92 3.88 14.62 -6.69
N ILE A 93 4.90 13.98 -6.14
CA ILE A 93 4.76 13.08 -5.00
C ILE A 93 4.82 13.92 -3.72
N PHE A 94 3.80 13.79 -2.87
CA PHE A 94 3.77 14.45 -1.56
C PHE A 94 4.40 13.59 -0.47
N GLU A 95 4.20 12.28 -0.55
CA GLU A 95 4.66 11.29 0.42
C GLU A 95 4.73 9.92 -0.26
N ALA A 96 5.64 9.07 0.23
CA ALA A 96 5.72 7.65 -0.10
C ALA A 96 6.16 6.88 1.16
N GLY A 97 5.60 5.70 1.36
CA GLY A 97 5.88 4.88 2.54
C GLY A 97 5.07 3.59 2.56
N GLU A 98 5.21 2.85 3.65
CA GLU A 98 4.51 1.61 3.93
C GLU A 98 3.58 1.81 5.13
N ILE A 99 2.43 1.15 5.12
CA ILE A 99 1.42 1.27 6.18
C ILE A 99 1.44 -0.02 7.01
N ALA A 100 2.07 0.09 8.18
CA ALA A 100 2.27 -1.00 9.13
C ALA A 100 0.99 -1.42 9.87
#